data_AF-A0A133UVI5-F1
#
_entry.id   AF-A0A133UVI5-F1
#
_cell.length_a   1.000
_cell.length_b   1.000
_cell.length_c   1.000
_cell.angle_alpha   90.00
_cell.angle_beta   90.00
_cell.angle_gamma   90.00
#
_symmetry.space_group_name_H-M   'P 1'
#
loop_
_entity.id
_entity.type
_entity.pdbx_description
1 polymer ?
#
loop_
_entity_poly.entity_id
_entity_poly.type
_entity_poly.pdbx_seq_one_letter_code
_entity_poly.pdbx_strand_id
1 'polypeptide(L)'
;MIKTDEEKQKRKKEGKWDPLAEKFSRRERIQLLHVLLEDIYQSSIAEACDVTHQAVSNWVRRDGYCPSNKSTVYLLKLGQRVNPKATARIVRKGIKKYLDELEKIGIEI
;
A
#
# COMPACT_ATOMS: atom_id res chain seq x y z
N MET A 1 -21.94 -13.73 -20.14
CA MET A 1 -21.67 -14.18 -18.75
C MET A 1 -21.97 -13.02 -17.80
N ILE A 2 -23.16 -13.01 -17.21
CA ILE A 2 -23.64 -11.92 -16.34
C ILE A 2 -22.95 -12.10 -14.99
N LYS A 3 -22.01 -11.21 -14.64
CA LYS A 3 -21.33 -11.23 -13.34
C LYS A 3 -22.33 -10.82 -12.26
N THR A 4 -22.45 -11.63 -11.22
CA THR A 4 -23.32 -11.41 -10.06
C THR A 4 -22.94 -10.12 -9.33
N ASP A 5 -23.91 -9.45 -8.71
CA ASP A 5 -23.68 -8.17 -8.02
C ASP A 5 -22.68 -8.29 -6.86
N GLU A 6 -22.53 -9.48 -6.28
CA GLU A 6 -21.48 -9.80 -5.30
C GLU A 6 -20.07 -9.72 -5.90
N GLU A 7 -19.84 -10.22 -7.10
CA GLU A 7 -18.56 -10.11 -7.80
C GLU A 7 -18.24 -8.67 -8.17
N LYS A 8 -19.26 -7.88 -8.56
CA LYS A 8 -19.10 -6.44 -8.82
C LYS A 8 -18.74 -5.70 -7.53
N GLN A 9 -19.42 -5.97 -6.41
CA GLN A 9 -19.10 -5.33 -5.14
C GLN A 9 -17.73 -5.73 -4.60
N LYS A 10 -17.33 -6.99 -4.74
CA LYS A 10 -16.00 -7.48 -4.36
C LYS A 10 -14.90 -6.79 -5.18
N ARG A 11 -15.06 -6.70 -6.51
CA ARG A 11 -14.16 -5.94 -7.39
C ARG A 11 -14.11 -4.45 -7.03
N LYS A 12 -15.24 -3.84 -6.67
CA LYS A 12 -15.29 -2.43 -6.25
C LYS A 12 -14.56 -2.20 -4.92
N LYS A 13 -14.67 -3.15 -3.98
CA LYS A 13 -13.96 -3.13 -2.68
C LYS A 13 -12.47 -3.42 -2.80
N GLU A 14 -12.06 -4.24 -3.76
CA GLU A 14 -10.65 -4.56 -4.03
C GLU A 14 -9.99 -3.45 -4.86
N GLY A 15 -10.69 -2.93 -5.87
CA GLY A 15 -10.20 -1.90 -6.79
C GLY A 15 -10.00 -0.52 -6.17
N LYS A 16 -10.45 -0.29 -4.93
CA LYS A 16 -10.18 0.98 -4.23
C LYS A 16 -8.71 1.13 -3.80
N TRP A 17 -7.98 0.02 -3.72
CA TRP A 17 -6.60 0.01 -3.24
C TRP A 17 -5.59 0.23 -4.37
N ASP A 18 -5.92 -0.18 -5.60
CA ASP A 18 -5.01 -0.05 -6.75
C ASP A 18 -4.66 1.42 -7.03
N PRO A 19 -5.61 2.38 -7.12
CA PRO A 19 -5.28 3.78 -7.32
C PRO A 19 -4.41 4.34 -6.19
N LEU A 20 -4.64 3.92 -4.94
CA LEU A 20 -3.83 4.35 -3.81
C LEU A 20 -2.40 3.81 -3.93
N ALA A 21 -2.24 2.53 -4.25
CA ALA A 21 -0.93 1.89 -4.41
C ALA A 21 -0.12 2.49 -5.56
N GLU A 22 -0.78 2.88 -6.66
CA GLU A 22 -0.14 3.55 -7.79
C GLU A 22 0.38 4.94 -7.44
N LYS A 23 -0.33 5.70 -6.61
CA LYS A 23 0.07 7.06 -6.20
C LYS A 23 1.11 7.08 -5.10
N PHE A 24 1.25 5.99 -4.34
CA PHE A 24 2.25 5.90 -3.29
C PHE A 24 3.67 5.95 -3.86
N SER A 25 4.41 6.96 -3.43
CA SER A 25 5.84 7.08 -3.62
C SER A 25 6.60 5.93 -2.97
N ARG A 26 7.84 5.70 -3.39
CA ARG A 26 8.73 4.70 -2.77
C ARG A 26 8.83 4.88 -1.25
N ARG A 27 8.90 6.12 -0.78
CA ARG A 27 9.00 6.45 0.65
C ARG A 27 7.76 5.99 1.43
N GLU A 28 6.56 6.22 0.90
CA GLU A 28 5.31 5.83 1.58
C GLU A 28 5.16 4.31 1.64
N ARG A 29 5.58 3.60 0.59
CA ARG A 29 5.58 2.12 0.58
C ARG A 29 6.49 1.55 1.66
N ILE A 30 7.68 2.12 1.83
CA ILE A 30 8.63 1.72 2.88
C ILE A 30 8.09 2.09 4.27
N GLN A 31 7.49 3.27 4.44
CA GLN A 31 6.86 3.64 5.71
C GLN A 31 5.72 2.69 6.09
N LEU A 32 4.90 2.29 5.11
CA LEU A 32 3.84 1.32 5.34
C LEU A 32 4.40 -0.05 5.75
N LEU A 33 5.48 -0.49 5.09
CA LEU A 33 6.19 -1.71 5.46
C LEU A 33 6.72 -1.66 6.90
N HIS A 34 7.36 -0.55 7.30
CA HIS A 34 7.90 -0.42 8.66
C HIS A 34 6.80 -0.43 9.72
N VAL A 35 5.68 0.25 9.50
CA VAL A 35 4.52 0.19 10.42
C VAL A 35 4.03 -1.24 10.57
N LEU A 36 3.95 -2.01 9.49
CA LEU A 36 3.54 -3.42 9.59
C LEU A 36 4.55 -4.26 10.36
N LEU A 37 5.85 -3.99 10.21
CA LEU A 37 6.90 -4.73 10.92
C LEU A 37 6.97 -4.43 12.43
N GLU A 38 6.29 -3.37 12.90
CA GLU A 38 6.11 -3.12 14.34
C GLU A 38 5.12 -4.13 14.96
N ASP A 39 4.16 -4.62 14.19
CA ASP A 39 3.05 -5.44 14.69
C ASP A 39 3.10 -6.91 14.24
N ILE A 40 3.75 -7.21 13.10
CA ILE A 40 3.77 -8.56 12.51
C ILE A 40 5.13 -8.94 11.91
N TYR A 41 5.36 -10.25 11.78
CA TYR A 41 6.60 -10.81 11.24
C TYR A 41 6.76 -10.62 9.73
N GLN A 42 8.02 -10.56 9.28
CA GLN A 42 8.37 -10.52 7.85
C GLN A 42 7.79 -11.70 7.05
N SER A 43 7.70 -12.89 7.66
CA SER A 43 7.09 -14.07 7.04
C SER A 43 5.62 -13.86 6.71
N SER A 44 4.84 -13.28 7.64
CA SER A 44 3.42 -12.97 7.42
C SER A 44 3.22 -11.93 6.31
N ILE A 45 4.14 -10.96 6.22
CA ILE A 45 4.14 -9.96 5.14
C ILE A 45 4.48 -10.61 3.80
N ALA A 46 5.47 -11.50 3.77
CA ALA A 46 5.89 -12.22 2.58
C ALA A 46 4.74 -13.08 2.02
N GLU A 47 4.08 -13.83 2.90
CA GLU A 47 2.90 -14.64 2.57
C GLU A 47 1.77 -13.76 2.02
N ALA A 48 1.41 -12.68 2.73
CA ALA A 48 0.33 -11.80 2.31
C ALA A 48 0.60 -11.12 0.95
N CYS A 49 1.87 -10.84 0.64
CA CYS A 49 2.28 -10.21 -0.61
C CYS A 49 2.57 -11.21 -1.73
N ASP A 50 2.52 -12.52 -1.46
CA ASP A 50 2.91 -13.59 -2.38
C ASP A 50 4.34 -13.39 -2.92
N VAL A 51 5.29 -13.19 -2.00
CA VAL A 51 6.71 -12.99 -2.31
C VAL A 51 7.60 -13.83 -1.38
N THR A 52 8.88 -13.92 -1.70
CA THR A 52 9.85 -14.59 -0.83
C THR A 52 10.17 -13.73 0.40
N HIS A 53 10.53 -14.38 1.50
CA HIS A 53 11.06 -13.70 2.70
C HIS A 53 12.28 -12.82 2.34
N GLN A 54 13.12 -13.27 1.41
CA GLN A 54 14.26 -12.49 0.92
C GLN A 54 13.85 -11.18 0.24
N ALA A 55 12.72 -11.17 -0.50
CA ALA A 55 12.21 -9.95 -1.10
C ALA A 55 11.83 -8.92 -0.03
N VAL A 56 11.13 -9.34 1.03
CA VAL A 56 10.79 -8.48 2.17
C VAL A 56 12.06 -7.98 2.86
N SER A 57 13.03 -8.87 3.13
CA SER A 57 14.31 -8.46 3.72
C SER A 57 15.06 -7.46 2.83
N ASN A 58 14.99 -7.58 1.51
CA ASN A 58 15.62 -6.62 0.58
C ASN A 58 14.91 -5.27 0.65
N TRP A 59 13.58 -5.22 0.71
CA TRP A 59 12.84 -3.96 0.87
C TRP A 59 13.23 -3.18 2.12
N VAL A 60 13.54 -3.89 3.22
CA VAL A 60 13.94 -3.27 4.48
C VAL A 60 15.40 -2.80 4.46
N ARG A 61 16.30 -3.58 3.84
CA ARG A 61 17.76 -3.40 4.03
C ARG A 61 18.48 -2.76 2.86
N ARG A 62 17.93 -2.81 1.63
CA ARG A 62 18.66 -2.41 0.42
C ARG A 62 18.07 -1.18 -0.22
N ASP A 63 18.93 -0.19 -0.44
CA ASP A 63 18.62 0.92 -1.32
C ASP A 63 18.36 0.42 -2.76
N GLY A 64 17.45 1.09 -3.46
CA GLY A 64 16.88 0.64 -4.73
C GLY A 64 15.68 -0.32 -4.62
N TYR A 65 15.53 -1.07 -3.52
CA TYR A 65 14.44 -2.04 -3.37
C TYR A 65 13.21 -1.39 -2.73
N CYS A 66 12.02 -1.75 -3.21
CA CYS A 66 10.76 -1.36 -2.59
C CYS A 66 9.61 -2.29 -3.02
N PRO A 67 8.50 -2.31 -2.26
CA PRO A 67 7.30 -3.02 -2.68
C PRO A 67 6.77 -2.53 -4.03
N SER A 68 6.36 -3.46 -4.88
CA SER A 68 5.66 -3.16 -6.14
C SER A 68 4.26 -2.58 -5.87
N ASN A 69 3.54 -2.12 -6.91
CA ASN A 69 2.15 -1.68 -6.76
C ASN A 69 1.28 -2.84 -6.24
N LYS A 70 1.43 -4.04 -6.83
CA LYS A 70 0.75 -5.26 -6.40
C LYS A 70 1.02 -5.56 -4.93
N SER A 71 2.28 -5.57 -4.50
CA SER A 71 2.65 -5.81 -3.10
C SER A 71 2.08 -4.72 -2.19
N THR A 72 2.10 -3.45 -2.62
CA THR A 72 1.57 -2.32 -1.85
C THR A 72 0.07 -2.45 -1.60
N VAL A 73 -0.71 -2.95 -2.56
CA VAL A 73 -2.14 -3.25 -2.35
C VAL A 73 -2.33 -4.25 -1.21
N TYR A 74 -1.51 -5.30 -1.16
CA TYR A 74 -1.58 -6.28 -0.07
C TYR A 74 -1.13 -5.70 1.27
N LEU A 75 -0.07 -4.89 1.28
CA LEU A 75 0.35 -4.16 2.48
C LEU A 75 -0.75 -3.23 3.00
N LEU A 76 -1.47 -2.51 2.13
CA LEU A 76 -2.58 -1.65 2.53
C LEU A 76 -3.74 -2.45 3.12
N LYS A 77 -4.09 -3.58 2.48
CA LYS A 77 -5.12 -4.50 3.01
C LYS A 77 -4.73 -5.07 4.36
N LEU A 78 -3.46 -5.46 4.53
CA LEU A 78 -2.93 -6.01 5.77
C LEU A 78 -2.88 -4.93 6.86
N GLY A 79 -2.39 -3.74 6.54
CA GLY A 79 -2.30 -2.60 7.45
C GLY A 79 -3.67 -2.14 7.94
N GLN A 80 -4.68 -2.16 7.07
CA GLN A 80 -6.06 -1.87 7.48
C GLN A 80 -6.61 -2.87 8.51
N ARG A 81 -6.13 -4.12 8.50
CA ARG A 81 -6.56 -5.17 9.44
C ARG A 81 -5.77 -5.14 10.74
N VAL A 82 -4.45 -5.01 10.63
CA VAL A 82 -3.52 -5.11 11.77
C VAL A 82 -3.38 -3.78 12.50
N ASN A 83 -3.15 -2.68 11.77
CA ASN A 83 -2.93 -1.36 12.35
C ASN A 83 -3.64 -0.26 11.54
N PRO A 84 -4.98 -0.18 11.64
CA PRO A 84 -5.78 0.73 10.82
C PRO A 84 -5.45 2.20 11.08
N LYS A 85 -5.12 2.58 12.33
CA LYS A 85 -4.81 3.97 12.68
C LYS A 85 -3.51 4.44 12.03
N ALA A 86 -2.43 3.67 12.15
CA ALA A 86 -1.15 4.04 11.56
C ALA A 86 -1.20 3.98 10.02
N THR A 87 -1.87 2.97 9.46
CA THR A 87 -2.08 2.84 8.02
C THR A 87 -2.84 4.04 7.45
N ALA A 88 -3.97 4.42 8.07
CA ALA A 88 -4.75 5.58 7.64
C ALA A 88 -3.94 6.89 7.71
N ARG A 89 -3.07 7.03 8.72
CA ARG A 89 -2.18 8.19 8.85
C ARG A 89 -1.19 8.27 7.68
N ILE A 90 -0.60 7.15 7.25
CA ILE A 90 0.30 7.13 6.09
C ILE A 90 -0.46 7.50 4.82
N VAL A 91 -1.62 6.88 4.59
CA VAL A 91 -2.47 7.17 3.42
C VAL A 91 -2.83 8.65 3.35
N ARG A 92 -3.32 9.24 4.45
CA ARG A 92 -3.69 10.66 4.48
C ARG A 92 -2.50 11.58 4.21
N LYS A 93 -1.34 11.27 4.80
CA LYS A 93 -0.11 12.06 4.57
C LYS A 93 0.32 11.98 3.10
N GLY A 94 0.25 10.79 2.49
CA GLY A 94 0.63 10.64 1.08
C GLY A 94 -0.33 11.32 0.13
N ILE A 95 -1.64 11.23 0.37
CA ILE A 95 -2.64 11.99 -0.39
C ILE A 95 -2.38 13.49 -0.25
N LYS A 96 -2.23 14.00 0.98
CA LYS A 96 -1.94 15.42 1.19
C LYS A 96 -0.69 15.86 0.41
N LYS A 97 0.40 15.10 0.50
CA LYS A 97 1.63 15.40 -0.23
C LYS A 97 1.41 15.44 -1.74
N TYR A 98 0.62 14.51 -2.28
CA TYR A 98 0.28 14.49 -3.70
C TYR A 98 -0.52 15.74 -4.11
N LEU A 99 -1.51 16.14 -3.30
CA LEU A 99 -2.27 17.37 -3.55
C LEU A 99 -1.37 18.61 -3.49
N ASP A 100 -0.50 18.72 -2.47
CA ASP A 100 0.46 19.81 -2.34
C ASP A 100 1.43 19.87 -3.55
N GLU A 101 1.75 18.73 -4.16
CA GLU A 101 2.60 18.66 -5.37
C GLU A 101 1.88 19.10 -6.63
N LEU A 102 0.58 18.79 -6.75
CA LEU A 102 -0.28 19.24 -7.85
C LEU A 102 -0.48 20.76 -7.81
N GLU A 103 -0.72 21.32 -6.62
CA GLU A 103 -0.85 22.78 -6.44
C GLU A 103 0.43 23.51 -6.86
N LYS A 104 1.60 22.98 -6.50
CA LYS A 104 2.92 23.55 -6.89
C LYS A 104 3.17 23.61 -8.39
N ILE A 105 2.52 22.76 -9.17
CA ILE A 105 2.62 22.77 -10.64
C ILE A 105 1.46 23.53 -11.29
N GLY A 106 0.66 24.26 -10.50
CA GLY A 106 -0.41 25.12 -10.98
C GLY A 106 -1.71 24.40 -11.29
N ILE A 107 -1.91 23.18 -10.77
CA ILE A 107 -3.20 22.47 -10.87
C ILE A 107 -4.04 22.83 -9.65
N GLU A 108 -5.13 23.56 -9.88
CA GLU A 108 -6.15 23.86 -8.87
C GLU A 108 -7.01 22.60 -8.59
N ILE A 109 -7.30 22.33 -7.31
CA ILE A 109 -8.02 21.13 -6.83
C ILE A 109 -9.23 21.52 -6.00
#